data_AF-A0A7S0JWY1-F1
#
_entry.id   AF-A0A7S0JWY1-F1
#
_cell.length_a   1.000
_cell.length_b   1.000
_cell.length_c   1.000
_cell.angle_alpha   90.00
_cell.angle_beta   90.00
_cell.angle_gamma   90.00
#
_symmetry.space_group_name_H-M   'P 1'
#
loop_
_entity.id
_entity.type
_entity.pdbx_description
1 polymer ?
#
loop_
_entity_poly.entity_id
_entity_poly.type
_entity_poly.pdbx_seq_one_letter_code
_entity_poly.pdbx_strand_id
1 'polypeptide(L)'
;AVENYRGDKFFKESLGIGLLPSSPTLRQRLDGQAQALFEHVPGMIERLLGSQRPDYGVLPCGWLPLDVDTFAMDNGGTRKEGVGRTYAGVDGYCPLAAYLG
;
A
#
# COMPACT_ATOMS: atom_id res chain seq x y z
N ALA A 1 -6.99 10.19 -3.20
CA ALA A 1 -6.86 9.23 -4.32
C ALA A 1 -8.21 8.91 -4.96
N VAL A 2 -9.16 8.24 -4.27
CA VAL A 2 -10.46 7.87 -4.88
C VAL A 2 -11.36 9.06 -5.28
N GLU A 3 -11.20 10.20 -4.59
CA GLU A 3 -11.96 11.43 -4.86
C GLU A 3 -11.77 11.96 -6.28
N ASN A 4 -10.57 11.77 -6.85
CA ASN A 4 -10.24 12.23 -8.19
C ASN A 4 -11.04 11.50 -9.28
N TYR A 5 -11.62 10.33 -8.96
CA TYR A 5 -12.35 9.48 -9.90
C TYR A 5 -13.88 9.56 -9.75
N ARG A 6 -14.40 10.42 -8.86
CA ARG A 6 -15.85 10.47 -8.54
C ARG A 6 -16.71 10.84 -9.76
N GLY A 7 -16.18 11.67 -10.65
CA GLY A 7 -16.80 12.06 -11.91
C GLY A 7 -16.43 11.17 -13.10
N ASP A 8 -15.51 10.23 -12.92
CA ASP A 8 -14.97 9.43 -14.01
C ASP A 8 -15.95 8.32 -14.41
N LYS A 9 -16.50 8.43 -15.62
CA LYS A 9 -17.43 7.46 -16.19
C LYS A 9 -16.73 6.15 -16.52
N PHE A 10 -15.53 6.19 -17.09
CA PHE A 10 -14.75 5.01 -17.44
C PHE A 10 -14.40 4.22 -16.18
N PHE A 11 -13.98 4.90 -15.11
CA PHE A 11 -13.69 4.26 -13.84
C PHE A 11 -14.89 3.48 -13.29
N LYS A 12 -16.09 4.09 -13.32
CA LYS A 12 -17.34 3.44 -12.90
C LYS A 12 -17.72 2.24 -13.77
N GLU A 13 -17.63 2.39 -15.09
CA GLU A 13 -17.96 1.34 -16.05
C GLU A 13 -16.99 0.15 -15.94
N SER A 14 -15.68 0.42 -15.82
CA SER A 14 -14.65 -0.63 -15.69
C SER A 14 -14.81 -1.50 -14.44
N LEU A 15 -15.37 -0.93 -13.37
CA LEU A 15 -15.64 -1.61 -12.12
C LEU A 15 -17.09 -2.11 -12.02
N GLY A 16 -17.95 -1.81 -12.99
CA GLY A 16 -19.37 -2.18 -12.97
C GLY A 16 -20.17 -1.53 -11.85
N ILE A 17 -19.80 -0.32 -11.41
CA ILE A 17 -20.45 0.39 -10.29
C ILE A 17 -21.22 1.62 -10.77
N GLY A 18 -22.42 1.85 -10.24
CA GLY A 18 -23.22 3.04 -10.56
C GLY A 18 -22.79 4.31 -9.81
N LEU A 19 -22.15 4.14 -8.64
CA LEU A 19 -21.75 5.23 -7.76
C LEU A 19 -20.40 4.93 -7.12
N LEU A 20 -19.46 5.87 -7.22
CA LEU A 20 -18.21 5.84 -6.47
C LEU A 20 -18.43 6.56 -5.11
N PRO A 21 -18.39 5.86 -3.97
CA PRO A 21 -18.53 6.48 -2.66
C PRO A 21 -17.37 7.44 -2.36
N SER A 22 -17.62 8.38 -1.46
CA SER A 22 -16.56 9.24 -0.90
C SER A 22 -15.48 8.42 -0.21
N SER A 23 -14.26 8.97 -0.10
CA SER A 23 -13.16 8.31 0.60
C SER A 23 -13.51 7.95 2.06
N PRO A 24 -14.20 8.80 2.84
CA PRO A 24 -14.68 8.42 4.17
C PRO A 24 -15.70 7.27 4.16
N THR A 25 -16.68 7.32 3.27
CA THR A 25 -17.71 6.27 3.16
C THR A 25 -17.09 4.93 2.75
N LEU A 26 -16.14 4.95 1.82
CA LEU A 26 -15.44 3.75 1.39
C LEU A 26 -14.65 3.13 2.55
N ARG A 27 -13.90 3.95 3.30
CA ARG A 27 -13.15 3.51 4.47
C ARG A 27 -14.05 2.84 5.50
N GLN A 28 -15.14 3.51 5.90
CA GLN A 28 -16.08 2.97 6.88
C GLN A 28 -16.66 1.61 6.47
N ARG A 29 -16.97 1.43 5.18
CA ARG A 29 -17.48 0.16 4.66
C ARG A 29 -16.42 -0.94 4.66
N LEU A 30 -15.19 -0.62 4.29
CA LEU A 30 -14.07 -1.56 4.33
C LEU A 30 -13.75 -1.96 5.78
N ASP A 31 -13.71 -1.01 6.71
CA ASP A 31 -13.48 -1.27 8.13
C ASP A 31 -14.58 -2.19 8.69
N GLY A 32 -15.85 -1.94 8.34
CA GLY A 32 -16.98 -2.76 8.78
C GLY A 32 -16.99 -4.18 8.21
N GLN A 33 -16.29 -4.44 7.10
CA GLN A 33 -16.16 -5.77 6.49
C GLN A 33 -14.78 -6.39 6.75
N ALA A 34 -13.86 -5.68 7.42
CA ALA A 34 -12.47 -6.07 7.54
C ALA A 34 -12.33 -7.49 8.10
N GLN A 35 -13.04 -7.81 9.20
CA GLN A 35 -12.97 -9.13 9.82
C GLN A 35 -13.42 -10.27 8.90
N ALA A 36 -14.47 -10.06 8.11
CA ALA A 36 -14.99 -11.08 7.19
C ALA A 36 -14.10 -11.27 5.96
N LEU A 37 -13.41 -10.22 5.52
CA LEU A 37 -12.57 -10.26 4.32
C LEU A 37 -11.11 -10.59 4.60
N PHE A 38 -10.64 -10.41 5.84
CA PHE A 38 -9.22 -10.47 6.18
C PHE A 38 -8.55 -11.78 5.75
N GLU A 39 -9.19 -12.92 5.99
CA GLU A 39 -8.65 -14.24 5.65
C GLU A 39 -8.54 -14.47 4.14
N HIS A 40 -9.33 -13.76 3.34
CA HIS A 40 -9.29 -13.87 1.88
C HIS A 40 -8.22 -12.98 1.24
N VAL A 41 -7.78 -11.91 1.92
CA VAL A 41 -6.81 -10.94 1.38
C VAL A 41 -5.51 -11.59 0.93
N PRO A 42 -4.86 -12.49 1.70
CA PRO A 42 -3.63 -13.15 1.27
C PRO A 42 -3.79 -13.89 -0.06
N GLY A 43 -4.83 -14.72 -0.20
CA GLY A 43 -5.07 -15.47 -1.44
C GLY A 43 -5.39 -14.58 -2.64
N MET A 44 -6.07 -13.45 -2.43
CA MET A 44 -6.29 -12.46 -3.49
C MET A 44 -4.99 -11.78 -3.93
N ILE A 45 -4.12 -11.42 -2.98
CA ILE A 45 -2.81 -10.83 -3.26
C ILE A 45 -1.93 -11.83 -4.01
N GLU A 46 -1.83 -13.07 -3.53
CA GLU A 46 -1.05 -14.12 -4.20
C GLU A 46 -1.53 -14.37 -5.62
N ARG A 47 -2.85 -14.43 -5.82
CA ARG A 47 -3.42 -14.61 -7.17
C ARG A 47 -3.12 -13.43 -8.07
N LEU A 48 -3.24 -12.20 -7.56
CA LEU A 48 -2.88 -11.00 -8.31
C LEU A 48 -1.40 -11.03 -8.70
N LEU A 49 -0.50 -11.20 -7.71
CA LEU A 49 0.94 -11.23 -7.93
C LEU A 49 1.37 -12.38 -8.85
N GLY A 50 0.78 -13.57 -8.69
CA GLY A 50 1.08 -14.72 -9.56
C GLY A 50 0.51 -14.58 -10.97
N SER A 51 -0.54 -13.78 -11.17
CA SER A 51 -1.05 -13.43 -12.51
C SER A 51 -0.17 -12.41 -13.22
N GLN A 52 0.54 -11.59 -12.46
CA GLN A 52 1.53 -10.66 -12.99
C GLN A 52 2.84 -11.42 -13.21
N ARG A 53 3.44 -11.26 -14.39
CA ARG A 53 4.82 -11.69 -14.65
C ARG A 53 5.65 -10.46 -14.98
N PRO A 54 5.86 -9.56 -13.99
CA PRO A 54 6.68 -8.39 -14.22
C PRO A 54 8.10 -8.83 -14.59
N ASP A 55 8.65 -8.21 -15.62
CA ASP A 55 10.07 -8.31 -15.91
C ASP A 55 10.77 -7.24 -15.08
N TYR A 56 11.41 -7.68 -13.99
CA TYR A 56 12.18 -6.80 -13.13
C TYR A 56 13.56 -6.44 -13.72
N GLY A 57 13.92 -7.06 -14.84
CA GLY A 57 15.23 -6.95 -15.47
C GLY A 57 16.34 -7.58 -14.64
N VAL A 58 17.54 -7.62 -15.23
CA VAL A 58 18.77 -7.98 -14.53
C VAL A 58 19.87 -7.03 -14.95
N LEU A 59 20.74 -6.67 -14.02
CA LEU A 59 21.95 -5.92 -14.33
C LEU A 59 22.88 -6.78 -15.21
N PRO A 60 23.83 -6.18 -15.95
CA PRO A 60 24.80 -6.94 -16.75
C PRO A 60 25.62 -7.96 -15.95
N CYS A 61 25.72 -7.79 -14.63
CA CYS A 61 26.38 -8.73 -13.71
C CYS A 61 25.50 -9.91 -13.27
N GLY A 62 24.27 -10.02 -13.77
CA GLY A 62 23.34 -11.12 -13.50
C GLY A 62 22.52 -10.96 -12.21
N TRP A 63 22.65 -9.83 -11.51
CA TRP A 63 21.92 -9.55 -10.28
C TRP A 63 20.69 -8.68 -10.53
N LEU A 64 19.64 -8.90 -9.74
CA LEU A 64 18.45 -8.06 -9.72
C LEU A 64 18.71 -6.82 -8.85
N PRO A 65 18.54 -5.59 -9.37
CA PRO A 65 18.65 -4.40 -8.53
C PRO A 65 17.46 -4.34 -7.56
N LEU A 66 17.75 -3.97 -6.31
CA LEU A 66 16.73 -3.65 -5.31
C LEU A 66 16.91 -2.19 -4.90
N ASP A 67 15.81 -1.47 -4.81
CA ASP A 67 15.82 -0.12 -4.27
C ASP A 67 15.92 -0.22 -2.74
N VAL A 68 16.93 0.42 -2.17
CA VAL A 68 17.13 0.41 -0.72
C VAL A 68 17.01 1.83 -0.22
N ASP A 69 16.02 2.07 0.64
CA ASP A 69 15.81 3.38 1.24
C ASP A 69 15.37 3.28 2.70
N THR A 70 15.72 4.31 3.46
CA THR A 70 15.15 4.53 4.78
C THR A 70 13.88 5.34 4.67
N PHE A 71 12.89 5.07 5.50
CA PHE A 71 11.67 5.87 5.53
C PHE A 71 11.21 6.15 6.95
N ALA A 72 10.85 7.41 7.20
CA ALA A 72 10.43 7.85 8.52
C ALA A 72 9.01 7.38 8.82
N MET A 73 8.85 6.67 9.94
CA MET A 73 7.56 6.24 10.47
C MET A 73 7.25 6.98 11.78
N ASP A 74 6.36 7.97 11.75
CA ASP A 74 5.93 8.67 12.95
C ASP A 74 5.26 7.71 13.95
N ASN A 75 5.80 7.65 15.16
CA ASN A 75 5.26 6.89 16.29
C ASN A 75 5.28 7.72 17.59
N GLY A 76 5.33 9.05 17.50
CA GLY A 76 5.50 9.94 18.66
C GLY A 76 4.33 9.91 19.64
N GLY A 77 3.14 9.49 19.19
CA GLY A 77 1.95 9.30 20.01
C GLY A 77 1.86 7.94 20.71
N THR A 78 2.91 7.11 20.66
CA THR A 78 2.88 5.73 21.16
C THR A 78 3.81 5.52 22.36
N ARG A 79 3.62 4.41 23.08
CA ARG A 79 4.53 3.95 24.15
C ARG A 79 5.48 2.85 23.66
N LYS A 80 5.75 2.80 22.34
CA LYS A 80 6.64 1.78 21.78
C LYS A 80 8.10 2.11 22.15
N GLU A 81 8.88 1.08 22.42
CA GLU A 81 10.30 1.23 22.76
C GLU A 81 11.14 1.62 21.54
N GLY A 82 12.23 2.35 21.75
CA GLY A 82 13.17 2.71 20.69
C GLY A 82 12.70 3.82 19.73
N VAL A 83 11.59 4.52 20.05
CA VAL A 83 11.18 5.74 19.33
C VAL A 83 12.22 6.84 19.51
N GLY A 84 12.69 7.41 18.41
CA GLY A 84 13.72 8.47 18.41
C GLY A 84 13.48 9.51 17.32
N ARG A 85 14.26 10.60 17.36
CA ARG A 85 14.15 11.68 16.37
C ARG A 85 14.68 11.22 15.02
N THR A 86 13.82 11.21 13.99
CA THR A 86 14.21 10.88 12.62
C THR A 86 14.72 12.12 11.86
N TYR A 87 15.41 11.91 10.74
CA TYR A 87 15.87 13.01 9.87
C TYR A 87 14.70 13.81 9.26
N ALA A 88 13.52 13.20 9.15
CA ALA A 88 12.30 13.82 8.65
C ALA A 88 11.60 14.70 9.71
N GLY A 89 12.17 14.84 10.92
CA GLY A 89 11.62 15.70 11.96
C GLY A 89 10.37 15.16 12.64
N VAL A 90 10.12 13.85 12.55
CA VAL A 90 9.12 13.14 13.35
C VAL A 90 9.80 12.25 14.39
N ASP A 91 9.10 11.99 15.49
CA ASP A 91 9.57 11.09 16.54
C ASP A 91 9.03 9.70 16.24
N GLY A 92 9.92 8.76 15.91
CA GLY A 92 9.50 7.47 15.40
C GLY A 92 10.65 6.54 15.07
N TYR A 93 10.46 5.77 14.00
CA TYR A 93 11.47 4.83 13.48
C TYR A 93 11.94 5.26 12.10
N CYS A 94 13.15 4.84 11.75
CA CYS A 94 13.73 5.05 10.43
C CYS A 94 14.32 3.73 9.91
N PRO A 95 13.49 2.69 9.70
CA PRO A 95 13.98 1.40 9.20
C PRO A 95 14.55 1.54 7.79
N LEU A 96 15.58 0.75 7.51
CA LEU A 96 16.09 0.52 6.16
C LEU A 96 15.27 -0.61 5.53
N ALA A 97 14.61 -0.35 4.41
CA ALA A 97 13.91 -1.36 3.65
C ALA A 97 14.54 -1.54 2.27
N ALA A 98 14.47 -2.77 1.77
CA ALA A 98 14.75 -3.10 0.39
C ALA A 98 13.41 -3.38 -0.31
N TYR A 99 13.20 -2.77 -1.46
CA TYR A 99 11.99 -2.87 -2.26
C TYR A 99 12.28 -3.69 -3.52
N LEU A 100 11.37 -4.63 -3.78
CA LEU A 100 11.30 -5.41 -5.00
C LEU A 100 10.00 -5.02 -5.70
N GLY A 101 10.07 -4.32 -6.83
CA GLY A 101 8.89 -3.76 -7.48
C GLY A 101 9.20 -3.05 -8.77
#